data_AF-A0A430LDX2-F1
#
_entry.id   AF-A0A430LDX2-F1
#
_cell.length_a   1.000
_cell.length_b   1.000
_cell.length_c   1.000
_cell.angle_alpha   90.00
_cell.angle_beta   90.00
_cell.angle_gamma   90.00
#
_symmetry.space_group_name_H-M   'P 1'
#
loop_
_entity.id
_entity.type
_entity.pdbx_description
1 polymer ?
#
loop_
_entity_poly.entity_id
_entity_poly.type
_entity_poly.pdbx_seq_one_letter_code
_entity_poly.pdbx_strand_id
1 'polypeptide(L)'
;MIARTAASSGQQVWRYYLNASFPNDQLFAGAGVWHTSEIPLVFGTYKEDNRTTAEQRRLSRTMRQAWGDFAKSPELGPGWAAVGTGTNDLRLFDADEAVFGQSLESEAIDEICTYYDAKLITNGF
;
A
#
# COMPACT_ATOMS: atom_id res chain seq x y z
N MET A 1 14.31 -2.37 -3.37
CA MET A 1 15.30 -1.70 -4.24
C MET A 1 14.78 -0.42 -4.93
N ILE A 2 13.83 -0.48 -5.89
CA ILE A 2 13.46 0.67 -6.75
C ILE A 2 13.04 1.94 -5.98
N ALA A 3 12.13 1.81 -5.02
CA ALA A 3 11.63 2.97 -4.26
C ALA A 3 12.75 3.71 -3.51
N ARG A 4 13.67 2.97 -2.87
CA ARG A 4 14.83 3.55 -2.18
C ARG A 4 15.85 4.13 -3.16
N THR A 5 16.09 3.47 -4.30
CA THR A 5 16.97 4.00 -5.36
C THR A 5 16.44 5.33 -5.89
N ALA A 6 15.15 5.42 -6.21
CA ALA A 6 14.51 6.66 -6.65
C ALA A 6 14.60 7.75 -5.58
N ALA A 7 14.31 7.43 -4.32
CA ALA A 7 14.45 8.36 -3.19
C ALA A 7 15.88 8.89 -3.03
N SER A 8 16.87 8.00 -3.07
CA SER A 8 18.30 8.37 -3.01
C SER A 8 18.77 9.20 -4.22
N SER A 9 18.03 9.15 -5.33
CA SER A 9 18.28 9.96 -6.54
C SER A 9 17.58 11.33 -6.49
N GLY A 10 16.98 11.70 -5.36
CA GLY A 10 16.32 12.99 -5.15
C GLY A 10 14.84 13.02 -5.55
N GLN A 11 14.23 11.88 -5.92
CA GLN A 11 12.79 11.82 -6.17
C GLN A 11 12.03 11.68 -4.84
N GLN A 12 10.88 12.35 -4.72
CA GLN A 12 9.98 12.07 -3.60
C GLN A 12 9.16 10.82 -3.92
N VAL A 13 9.19 9.85 -3.00
CA VAL A 13 8.58 8.54 -3.20
C VAL A 13 7.75 8.20 -1.97
N TRP A 14 6.56 7.65 -2.18
CA TRP A 14 5.69 7.17 -1.12
C TRP A 14 5.29 5.73 -1.38
N ARG A 15 5.21 4.93 -0.32
CA ARG A 15 4.84 3.52 -0.40
C ARG A 15 3.66 3.22 0.51
N TYR A 16 2.84 2.28 0.08
CA TYR A 16 1.86 1.63 0.93
C TYR A 16 1.93 0.10 0.77
N TYR A 17 1.44 -0.62 1.78
CA TYR A 17 1.26 -2.05 1.81
C TYR A 17 -0.23 -2.36 2.05
N LEU A 18 -0.87 -3.04 1.10
CA LEU A 18 -2.25 -3.50 1.29
C LEU A 18 -2.24 -4.86 1.98
N ASN A 19 -2.88 -4.92 3.14
CA ASN A 19 -3.11 -6.12 3.93
C ASN A 19 -4.60 -6.25 4.32
N ALA A 20 -5.50 -6.02 3.38
CA ALA A 20 -6.95 -6.06 3.61
C ALA A 20 -7.63 -7.03 2.64
N SER A 21 -8.51 -7.87 3.17
CA SER A 21 -9.37 -8.76 2.38
C SER A 21 -10.79 -8.69 2.89
N PHE A 22 -11.77 -8.78 1.98
CA PHE A 22 -13.18 -8.61 2.31
C PHE A 22 -14.02 -9.78 1.79
N PRO A 23 -15.10 -10.19 2.49
CA PRO A 23 -15.87 -11.38 2.12
C PRO A 23 -16.53 -11.32 0.72
N ASN A 24 -16.81 -10.11 0.24
CA ASN A 24 -17.39 -9.86 -1.09
C ASN A 24 -16.34 -9.69 -2.20
N ASP A 25 -15.05 -9.77 -1.86
CA ASP A 25 -13.90 -9.52 -2.73
C ASP A 25 -12.90 -10.70 -2.66
N GLN A 26 -13.44 -11.92 -2.67
CA GLN A 26 -12.65 -13.16 -2.69
C GLN A 26 -12.89 -13.89 -4.02
N LEU A 27 -11.81 -14.14 -4.78
CA LEU A 27 -11.85 -14.95 -6.02
C LEU A 27 -12.26 -16.40 -5.74
N PHE A 28 -11.83 -16.92 -4.59
CA PHE A 28 -12.17 -18.23 -4.04
C PHE A 28 -11.99 -18.17 -2.52
N ALA A 29 -12.50 -19.16 -1.80
CA ALA A 29 -12.41 -19.19 -0.34
C ALA A 29 -10.95 -19.17 0.12
N GLY A 30 -10.58 -18.18 0.94
CA GLY A 30 -9.23 -18.03 1.47
C GLY A 30 -8.21 -17.45 0.49
N ALA A 31 -8.65 -16.77 -0.58
CA ALA A 31 -7.74 -16.06 -1.49
C ALA A 31 -6.91 -14.97 -0.78
N GLY A 32 -7.38 -14.47 0.36
CA GLY A 32 -6.69 -13.46 1.15
C GLY A 32 -6.62 -12.14 0.39
N VAL A 33 -5.46 -11.47 0.46
CA VAL A 33 -5.15 -10.30 -0.36
C VAL A 33 -4.53 -10.78 -1.66
N TRP A 34 -5.26 -10.60 -2.76
CA TRP A 34 -4.87 -11.15 -4.06
C TRP A 34 -4.42 -10.03 -5.01
N HIS A 35 -3.60 -10.37 -5.99
CA HIS A 35 -3.07 -9.39 -6.93
C HIS A 35 -4.21 -8.66 -7.67
N THR A 36 -4.26 -7.32 -7.61
CA THR A 36 -5.31 -6.42 -8.13
C THR A 36 -6.53 -6.20 -7.24
N SER A 37 -6.60 -6.80 -6.03
CA SER A 37 -7.72 -6.58 -5.08
C SER A 37 -7.80 -5.14 -4.57
N GLU A 38 -6.73 -4.36 -4.68
CA GLU A 38 -6.70 -2.95 -4.30
C GLU A 38 -7.42 -2.04 -5.28
N ILE A 39 -7.47 -2.42 -6.57
CA ILE A 39 -7.95 -1.53 -7.63
C ILE A 39 -9.38 -1.05 -7.36
N PRO A 40 -10.36 -1.92 -7.05
CA PRO A 40 -11.73 -1.46 -6.81
C PRO A 40 -11.85 -0.59 -5.55
N LEU A 41 -10.96 -0.75 -4.56
CA LEU A 41 -10.92 0.10 -3.37
C LEU A 41 -10.40 1.50 -3.72
N VAL A 42 -9.33 1.59 -4.51
CA VAL A 42 -8.73 2.85 -5.00
C VAL A 42 -9.74 3.66 -5.82
N PHE A 43 -10.53 3.01 -6.67
CA PHE A 43 -11.50 3.69 -7.53
C PHE A 43 -12.90 3.83 -6.91
N GLY A 44 -13.16 3.20 -5.76
CA GLY A 44 -14.49 3.16 -5.17
C GLY A 44 -15.50 2.36 -6.01
N THR A 45 -15.01 1.38 -6.76
CA THR A 45 -15.78 0.51 -7.66
C THR A 45 -15.87 -0.93 -7.15
N TYR A 46 -15.54 -1.17 -5.87
CA TYR A 46 -15.71 -2.48 -5.23
C TYR A 46 -17.19 -2.90 -5.22
N LYS A 47 -17.42 -4.22 -5.20
CA LYS A 47 -18.78 -4.77 -5.15
C LYS A 47 -19.48 -4.29 -3.89
N GLU A 48 -20.65 -3.66 -4.04
CA GLU A 48 -21.49 -3.28 -2.92
C GLU A 48 -22.66 -4.26 -2.78
N ASP A 49 -22.60 -5.12 -1.77
CA ASP A 49 -23.63 -6.12 -1.47
C ASP A 49 -23.85 -6.26 0.05
N ASN A 50 -24.67 -7.23 0.47
CA ASN A 50 -24.96 -7.48 1.88
C ASN A 50 -23.76 -8.02 2.69
N ARG A 51 -22.62 -8.32 2.05
CA ARG A 51 -21.38 -8.75 2.69
C ARG A 51 -20.33 -7.64 2.73
N THR A 52 -20.65 -6.44 2.20
CA THR A 52 -19.80 -5.26 2.32
C THR A 52 -19.67 -4.82 3.77
N THR A 53 -18.45 -4.79 4.29
CA THR A 53 -18.18 -4.39 5.67
C THR A 53 -18.04 -2.87 5.80
N ALA A 54 -18.17 -2.33 7.02
CA ALA A 54 -17.97 -0.90 7.28
C ALA A 54 -16.50 -0.50 7.02
N GLU A 55 -15.59 -1.41 7.32
CA GLU A 55 -14.15 -1.34 7.14
C GLU A 55 -13.79 -1.22 5.66
N GLN A 56 -14.40 -2.02 4.77
CA GLN A 56 -14.20 -1.92 3.32
C GLN A 56 -14.55 -0.52 2.80
N ARG A 57 -15.71 0.00 3.22
CA ARG A 57 -16.17 1.33 2.83
C ARG A 57 -15.23 2.41 3.33
N ARG A 58 -14.73 2.26 4.56
CA ARG A 58 -13.78 3.19 5.20
C ARG A 58 -12.43 3.17 4.49
N LEU A 59 -11.89 1.99 4.23
CA LEU A 59 -10.64 1.81 3.52
C LEU A 59 -10.70 2.40 2.11
N SER A 60 -11.75 2.11 1.34
CA SER A 60 -11.91 2.69 0.00
C SER A 60 -11.97 4.23 0.02
N ARG A 61 -12.66 4.83 1.00
CA ARG A 61 -12.65 6.29 1.18
C ARG A 61 -11.25 6.82 1.49
N THR A 62 -10.53 6.17 2.39
CA THR A 62 -9.16 6.56 2.78
C THR A 62 -8.20 6.46 1.59
N MET A 63 -8.23 5.36 0.83
CA MET A 63 -7.37 5.18 -0.34
C MET A 63 -7.68 6.22 -1.43
N ARG A 64 -8.96 6.48 -1.71
CA ARG A 64 -9.38 7.52 -2.65
C ARG A 64 -8.90 8.90 -2.24
N GLN A 65 -8.97 9.22 -0.95
CA GLN A 65 -8.45 10.48 -0.43
C GLN A 65 -6.94 10.57 -0.62
N ALA A 66 -6.19 9.55 -0.21
CA ALA A 66 -4.73 9.50 -0.37
C ALA A 66 -4.28 9.68 -1.83
N TRP A 67 -4.91 8.96 -2.77
CA TRP A 67 -4.64 9.11 -4.20
C TRP A 67 -5.05 10.49 -4.73
N GLY A 68 -6.18 11.03 -4.27
CA GLY A 68 -6.63 12.36 -4.65
C GLY A 68 -5.73 13.48 -4.12
N ASP A 69 -5.21 13.35 -2.90
CA ASP A 69 -4.32 14.32 -2.27
C ASP A 69 -2.94 14.31 -2.97
N PHE A 70 -2.41 13.12 -3.26
CA PHE A 70 -1.20 12.98 -4.07
C PHE A 70 -1.35 13.60 -5.47
N ALA A 71 -2.47 13.39 -6.15
CA ALA A 71 -2.70 13.95 -7.48
C ALA A 71 -2.81 15.48 -7.48
N LYS A 72 -3.32 16.08 -6.39
CA LYS A 72 -3.45 17.55 -6.26
C LYS A 72 -2.14 18.23 -5.89
N SER A 73 -1.36 17.60 -5.02
CA SER A 73 -0.13 18.15 -4.45
C SER A 73 0.91 17.04 -4.32
N PRO A 74 1.50 16.59 -5.44
CA PRO A 74 2.43 15.47 -5.43
C PRO A 74 3.66 15.72 -4.55
N GLU A 75 4.08 16.98 -4.39
CA GLU A 75 5.18 17.40 -3.49
C GLU A 75 4.87 17.29 -1.99
N LEU A 76 3.60 17.22 -1.61
CA LEU A 76 3.17 16.99 -0.21
C LEU A 76 2.86 15.53 0.06
N GLY A 77 2.69 14.74 -0.99
CA GLY A 77 2.41 13.33 -0.90
C GLY A 77 0.96 13.00 -0.51
N PRO A 78 0.67 11.71 -0.32
CA PRO A 78 -0.66 11.19 0.01
C PRO A 78 -1.03 11.25 1.52
N GLY A 79 -0.26 11.98 2.34
CA GLY A 79 -0.54 12.15 3.77
C GLY A 79 0.27 11.27 4.74
N TRP A 80 1.42 10.74 4.31
CA TRP A 80 2.41 10.09 5.18
C TRP A 80 3.85 10.39 4.74
N ALA A 81 4.82 9.97 5.56
CA ALA A 81 6.24 10.23 5.32
C ALA A 81 6.72 9.63 3.98
N ALA A 82 7.60 10.37 3.29
CA ALA A 82 8.25 9.86 2.10
C ALA A 82 9.31 8.81 2.48
N VAL A 83 9.64 7.96 1.52
CA VAL A 83 10.65 6.92 1.68
C VAL A 83 11.99 7.54 2.12
N GLY A 84 12.55 7.05 3.22
CA GLY A 84 13.81 7.50 3.78
C GLY A 84 13.73 8.78 4.62
N THR A 85 12.55 9.36 4.85
CA THR A 85 12.40 10.57 5.68
C THR A 85 11.95 10.29 7.12
N GLY A 86 11.64 9.05 7.47
CA GLY A 86 11.25 8.64 8.82
C GLY A 86 11.41 7.13 9.02
N THR A 87 11.27 6.67 10.26
CA THR A 87 11.33 5.23 10.58
C THR A 87 10.10 4.50 10.04
N ASN A 88 8.93 5.13 10.07
CA ASN A 88 7.66 4.56 9.60
C ASN A 88 7.22 5.20 8.26
N ASP A 89 7.94 4.91 7.18
CA ASP A 89 7.73 5.47 5.84
C ASP A 89 6.87 4.60 4.90
N LEU A 90 6.32 3.48 5.41
CA LEU A 90 5.45 2.58 4.67
C LEU A 90 4.03 2.60 5.23
N ARG A 91 3.07 3.14 4.47
CA ARG A 91 1.66 3.17 4.90
C ARG A 91 1.04 1.77 4.91
N LEU A 92 0.44 1.36 6.03
CA LEU A 92 -0.37 0.14 6.08
C LEU A 92 -1.84 0.46 5.74
N PHE A 93 -2.40 -0.33 4.84
CA PHE A 93 -3.83 -0.39 4.55
C PHE A 93 -4.35 -1.78 4.92
N ASP A 94 -4.98 -1.92 6.07
CA ASP A 94 -5.57 -3.17 6.55
C ASP A 94 -7.09 -3.04 6.76
N ALA A 95 -7.72 -4.13 7.20
CA ALA A 95 -9.15 -4.16 7.48
C ALA A 95 -9.50 -3.51 8.83
N ASP A 96 -8.61 -3.57 9.83
CA ASP A 96 -8.94 -3.19 11.21
C ASP A 96 -8.67 -1.70 11.52
N GLU A 97 -7.66 -1.10 10.89
CA GLU A 97 -7.14 0.24 11.20
C GLU A 97 -7.13 1.20 10.01
N ALA A 98 -8.04 1.00 9.06
CA ALA A 98 -8.23 1.71 7.78
C ALA A 98 -8.38 3.26 7.82
N VAL A 99 -7.98 3.95 8.88
CA VAL A 99 -8.45 5.28 9.27
C VAL A 99 -7.44 6.14 10.01
N PHE A 100 -6.68 5.55 10.94
CA PHE A 100 -5.74 6.34 11.74
C PHE A 100 -4.30 6.23 11.29
N GLY A 101 -4.06 5.43 10.25
CA GLY A 101 -2.84 5.56 9.49
C GLY A 101 -1.64 5.04 10.23
N GLN A 102 -1.70 3.75 10.53
CA GLN A 102 -0.49 3.03 10.85
C GLN A 102 0.47 3.15 9.66
N SER A 103 1.69 3.51 9.98
CA SER A 103 2.82 3.32 9.10
C SER A 103 3.75 2.32 9.78
N LEU A 104 4.32 1.44 8.95
CA LEU A 104 5.28 0.43 9.36
C LEU A 104 6.68 0.92 9.04
N GLU A 105 7.65 0.34 9.73
CA GLU A 105 9.03 0.37 9.26
C GLU A 105 9.11 -0.38 7.94
N SER A 106 9.72 0.24 6.91
CA SER A 106 9.87 -0.38 5.59
C SER A 106 10.59 -1.73 5.69
N GLU A 107 11.51 -1.87 6.64
CA GLU A 107 12.28 -3.09 6.92
C GLU A 107 11.41 -4.30 7.19
N ALA A 108 10.24 -4.12 7.83
CA ALA A 108 9.32 -5.21 8.15
C ALA A 108 8.78 -5.95 6.91
N ILE A 109 8.74 -5.27 5.75
CA ILE A 109 8.30 -5.84 4.47
C ILE A 109 9.50 -6.05 3.52
N ASP A 110 10.53 -5.21 3.62
CA ASP A 110 11.68 -5.23 2.72
C ASP A 110 12.72 -6.30 3.06
N GLU A 111 12.68 -6.92 4.24
CA GLU A 111 13.70 -7.90 4.66
C GLU A 111 13.91 -9.01 3.61
N ILE A 112 12.83 -9.54 3.04
CA ILE A 112 12.90 -10.58 2.01
C ILE A 112 13.55 -10.08 0.71
N CYS A 113 13.48 -8.78 0.42
CA CYS A 113 14.12 -8.20 -0.76
C CYS A 113 15.63 -8.35 -0.69
N THR A 114 16.25 -8.32 0.49
CA THR A 114 17.71 -8.49 0.62
C THR A 114 18.20 -9.81 0.04
N TYR A 115 17.42 -10.88 0.22
CA TYR A 115 17.70 -12.19 -0.34
C TYR A 115 17.57 -12.20 -1.87
N TYR A 116 16.45 -11.67 -2.40
CA TYR A 116 16.21 -11.65 -3.84
C TYR A 116 17.18 -10.71 -4.57
N ASP A 117 17.46 -9.54 -4.01
CA ASP A 117 18.38 -8.55 -4.55
C ASP A 117 19.80 -9.13 -4.64
N ALA A 118 20.26 -9.83 -3.61
CA ALA A 118 21.54 -10.54 -3.65
C ALA A 118 21.59 -11.58 -4.78
N LYS A 119 20.49 -12.31 -5.00
CA LYS A 119 20.39 -13.29 -6.10
C LYS A 119 20.37 -12.62 -7.47
N LEU A 120 19.70 -11.49 -7.62
CA LEU A 120 19.68 -10.72 -8.87
C LEU A 120 21.09 -10.25 -9.25
N ILE A 121 21.81 -9.65 -8.29
CA ILE A 121 23.19 -9.17 -8.47
C ILE A 121 24.11 -10.33 -8.87
N THR A 122 24.03 -11.48 -8.19
CA THR A 122 24.87 -12.64 -8.53
C THR A 122 24.60 -13.21 -9.94
N ASN A 123 23.41 -12.97 -10.49
CA ASN A 123 23.02 -13.42 -11.82
C ASN A 123 23.19 -12.35 -12.91
N GLY A 124 23.83 -11.21 -12.59
CA GLY A 124 24.16 -10.17 -13.56
C GLY A 124 23.00 -9.22 -13.91
N PHE A 125 22.02 -9.06 -13.02
CA PHE A 125 20.98 -8.03 -13.08
C PHE A 125 21.27 -6.86 -12.15
#